data_AF-A0A6J5XTZ3-F1
#
_entry.id   AF-A0A6J5XTZ3-F1
#
_cell.length_a   1.000
_cell.length_b   1.000
_cell.length_c   1.000
_cell.angle_alpha   90.00
_cell.angle_beta   90.00
_cell.angle_gamma   90.00
#
_symmetry.space_group_name_H-M   'P 1'
#
loop_
_entity.id
_entity.type
_entity.pdbx_description
1 polymer ?
#
loop_
_entity_poly.entity_id
_entity_poly.type
_entity_poly.pdbx_seq_one_letter_code
_entity_poly.pdbx_strand_id
1 'polypeptide(L)'
;MCSNWVRDQAALVVLGIVKFNKDVFVGLVLMGPIVRALIQMGSSGSIQVLTGLVKIIRTPLVEDIKGEIPRNISLLGSEDLPTRVAAMSCVLDIAFLGREEVAYGEDPMKKLMDV
;
A
#
# COMPACT_ATOMS: atom_id res chain seq x y z
N MET A 1 4.88 -25.34 -3.34
CA MET A 1 4.47 -23.97 -2.95
C MET A 1 4.70 -23.83 -1.45
N CYS A 2 5.28 -22.72 -0.98
CA CYS A 2 5.46 -22.46 0.46
C CYS A 2 4.10 -22.21 1.15
N SER A 3 3.99 -22.53 2.45
CA SER A 3 2.74 -22.28 3.19
C SER A 3 2.42 -20.79 3.29
N ASN A 4 1.13 -20.46 3.41
CA ASN A 4 0.69 -19.06 3.56
C ASN A 4 1.36 -18.39 4.77
N TRP A 5 1.54 -19.11 5.87
CA TRP A 5 2.25 -18.61 7.04
C TRP A 5 3.68 -18.17 6.74
N VAL A 6 4.48 -18.98 6.02
CA VAL A 6 5.86 -18.61 5.66
C VAL A 6 5.88 -17.38 4.77
N ARG A 7 4.93 -17.27 3.83
CA ARG A 7 4.81 -16.10 2.96
C ARG A 7 4.46 -14.84 3.75
N ASP A 8 3.55 -14.94 4.72
CA ASP A 8 3.16 -13.82 5.59
C ASP A 8 4.33 -13.38 6.49
N GLN A 9 5.13 -14.32 7.01
CA GLN A 9 6.36 -13.97 7.74
C GLN A 9 7.37 -13.24 6.84
N ALA A 10 7.54 -13.69 5.60
CA ALA A 10 8.40 -12.98 4.64
C ALA A 10 7.88 -11.55 4.35
N ALA A 11 6.56 -11.38 4.21
CA ALA A 11 5.95 -10.06 4.04
C ALA A 11 6.20 -9.15 5.26
N LEU A 12 6.11 -9.67 6.49
CA LEU A 12 6.44 -8.92 7.71
C LEU A 12 7.91 -8.50 7.76
N VAL A 13 8.83 -9.37 7.31
CA VAL A 13 10.25 -9.02 7.20
C VAL A 13 10.47 -7.89 6.21
N VAL A 14 9.80 -7.92 5.04
CA VAL A 14 9.84 -6.80 4.08
C VAL A 14 9.37 -5.51 4.72
N LEU A 15 8.25 -5.53 5.45
CA LEU A 15 7.77 -4.35 6.17
C LEU A 15 8.80 -3.85 7.20
N GLY A 16 9.42 -4.76 7.95
CA GLY A 16 10.44 -4.41 8.94
C GLY A 16 11.67 -3.75 8.32
N ILE A 17 12.16 -4.29 7.21
CA ILE A 17 13.31 -3.74 6.49
C ILE A 17 13.00 -2.35 5.91
N VAL A 18 11.81 -2.17 5.33
CA VAL A 18 11.37 -0.87 4.81
C VAL A 18 11.21 0.15 5.94
N LYS A 19 10.67 -0.26 7.09
CA LYS A 19 10.60 0.60 8.29
C LYS A 19 11.99 1.01 8.76
N PHE A 20 12.96 0.10 8.71
CA PHE A 20 14.31 0.35 9.19
C PHE A 20 15.05 1.39 8.33
N ASN A 21 14.86 1.38 7.01
CA ASN A 21 15.56 2.32 6.12
C ASN A 21 14.67 2.84 4.99
N LYS A 22 13.65 3.60 5.36
CA LYS A 22 12.64 4.14 4.43
C LYS A 22 13.26 4.80 3.20
N ASP A 23 14.24 5.69 3.39
CA ASP A 23 14.75 6.55 2.32
C ASP A 23 15.43 5.76 1.19
N VAL A 24 16.08 4.65 1.52
CA VAL A 24 16.63 3.72 0.52
C VAL A 24 15.50 3.04 -0.25
N PHE A 25 14.44 2.59 0.42
CA PHE A 25 13.35 1.86 -0.23
C PHE A 25 12.38 2.73 -1.02
N VAL A 26 12.23 4.01 -0.66
CA VAL A 26 11.48 4.99 -1.47
C VAL A 26 12.13 5.20 -2.84
N GLY A 27 13.46 5.06 -2.95
CA GLY A 27 14.21 5.22 -4.20
C GLY A 27 14.39 3.94 -5.02
N LEU A 28 13.91 2.77 -4.56
CA LEU A 28 14.15 1.49 -5.23
C LEU A 28 13.01 1.10 -6.18
N VAL A 29 13.37 0.70 -7.40
CA VAL A 29 12.49 0.21 -8.49
C VAL A 29 11.68 -1.06 -8.13
N LEU A 30 11.96 -1.69 -6.99
CA LEU A 30 11.40 -3.00 -6.62
C LEU A 30 10.04 -2.94 -5.90
N MET A 31 9.50 -1.76 -5.61
CA MET A 31 8.26 -1.62 -4.84
C MET A 31 7.03 -2.11 -5.61
N GLY A 32 6.92 -1.85 -6.91
CA GLY A 32 5.85 -2.40 -7.77
C GLY A 32 5.73 -3.93 -7.72
N PRO A 33 6.81 -4.70 -7.95
CA PRO A 33 6.80 -6.16 -7.79
C PRO A 33 6.38 -6.64 -6.39
N ILE A 34 6.84 -5.96 -5.33
CA ILE A 34 6.47 -6.30 -3.94
C ILE A 34 4.96 -6.07 -3.71
N VAL A 35 4.45 -4.92 -4.13
CA VAL A 35 3.01 -4.57 -4.06
C VAL A 35 2.18 -5.64 -4.76
N ARG A 36 2.54 -6.00 -6.00
CA ARG A 36 1.83 -7.03 -6.76
C ARG A 36 1.86 -8.38 -6.04
N ALA A 37 3.01 -8.78 -5.50
CA ALA A 37 3.13 -10.05 -4.78
C ALA A 37 2.24 -10.09 -3.52
N LEU A 38 2.19 -9.00 -2.75
CA LEU A 38 1.34 -8.90 -1.54
C LEU A 38 -0.15 -8.95 -1.88
N ILE A 39 -0.58 -8.30 -2.96
CA ILE A 39 -1.99 -8.32 -3.40
C ILE A 39 -2.35 -9.71 -3.96
N GLN A 40 -1.45 -10.34 -4.70
CA GLN A 40 -1.65 -11.70 -5.21
C GLN A 40 -1.70 -12.77 -4.10
N MET A 41 -1.01 -12.55 -2.99
CA MET A 41 -1.12 -13.41 -1.80
C MET A 41 -2.53 -13.38 -1.23
N GLY A 42 -3.18 -12.22 -1.20
CA GLY A 42 -4.58 -12.05 -0.81
C GLY A 42 -4.91 -12.54 0.61
N SER A 43 -3.92 -12.70 1.48
CA SER A 43 -4.12 -13.04 2.89
C SER A 43 -4.32 -11.77 3.71
N SER A 44 -5.00 -11.88 4.84
CA SER A 44 -5.12 -10.77 5.79
C SER A 44 -3.74 -10.20 6.18
N GLY A 45 -2.75 -11.06 6.42
CA GLY A 45 -1.38 -10.66 6.75
C GLY A 45 -0.67 -9.90 5.62
N SER A 46 -0.80 -10.37 4.38
CA SER A 46 -0.17 -9.71 3.22
C SER A 46 -0.76 -8.32 2.97
N ILE A 47 -2.08 -8.19 3.13
CA ILE A 47 -2.77 -6.92 2.94
C ILE A 47 -2.48 -5.95 4.09
N GLN A 48 -2.38 -6.44 5.33
CA GLN A 48 -1.91 -5.61 6.46
C GLN A 48 -0.49 -5.09 6.24
N VAL A 49 0.40 -5.92 5.69
CA VAL A 49 1.75 -5.50 5.32
C VAL A 49 1.71 -4.41 4.25
N LEU A 50 0.90 -4.60 3.20
CA LEU A 50 0.70 -3.58 2.17
C LEU A 50 0.21 -2.26 2.77
N THR A 51 -0.79 -2.30 3.65
CA THR A 51 -1.29 -1.11 4.37
C THR A 51 -0.18 -0.42 5.17
N GLY A 52 0.68 -1.19 5.83
CA GLY A 52 1.85 -0.66 6.54
C GLY A 52 2.83 0.05 5.61
N LEU A 53 3.15 -0.57 4.47
CA LEU A 53 4.04 0.02 3.46
C LEU A 53 3.45 1.32 2.89
N VAL A 54 2.15 1.36 2.61
CA VAL A 54 1.42 2.55 2.16
C VAL A 54 1.59 3.70 3.14
N LYS A 55 1.48 3.44 4.45
CA LYS A 55 1.66 4.48 5.49
C LYS A 55 3.11 4.98 5.60
N ILE A 56 4.08 4.10 5.41
CA ILE A 56 5.50 4.44 5.56
C ILE A 56 5.98 5.22 4.34
N ILE A 57 5.77 4.65 3.15
CA ILE A 57 6.28 5.18 1.89
C ILE A 57 5.43 6.35 1.42
N ARG A 58 4.11 6.30 1.62
CA ARG A 58 3.11 7.26 1.15
C ARG A 58 3.03 7.30 -0.38
N THR A 59 3.02 8.50 -0.95
CA THR A 59 2.77 8.85 -2.35
C THR A 59 3.55 8.01 -3.37
N PRO A 60 4.87 7.78 -3.20
CA PRO A 60 5.63 6.97 -4.16
C PRO A 60 5.05 5.56 -4.32
N LEU A 61 4.49 4.97 -3.27
CA LEU A 61 3.89 3.64 -3.34
C LEU A 61 2.48 3.64 -3.94
N VAL A 62 1.75 4.75 -3.83
CA VAL A 62 0.39 4.85 -4.40
C VAL A 62 0.46 4.74 -5.92
N GLU A 63 1.48 5.32 -6.55
CA GLU A 63 1.73 5.18 -7.99
C GLU A 63 1.94 3.71 -8.41
N ASP A 64 2.74 2.96 -7.64
CA ASP A 64 2.95 1.53 -7.87
C ASP A 64 1.68 0.69 -7.67
N ILE A 65 0.76 1.15 -6.82
CA ILE A 65 -0.49 0.45 -6.50
C ILE A 65 -1.59 0.70 -7.54
N LYS A 66 -1.57 1.82 -8.29
CA LYS A 66 -2.68 2.24 -9.18
C LYS A 66 -3.23 1.10 -10.06
N GLY A 67 -2.35 0.30 -10.66
CA GLY A 67 -2.73 -0.82 -11.53
C GLY A 67 -3.35 -2.03 -10.79
N GLU A 68 -3.14 -2.15 -9.49
CA GLU A 68 -3.59 -3.27 -8.66
C GLU A 68 -4.77 -2.92 -7.74
N ILE A 69 -5.23 -1.66 -7.74
CA ILE A 69 -6.40 -1.19 -6.96
C ILE A 69 -7.64 -2.06 -7.21
N PRO A 70 -8.04 -2.38 -8.47
CA PRO A 70 -9.23 -3.20 -8.71
C PRO A 70 -9.13 -4.58 -8.04
N ARG A 71 -7.92 -5.15 -7.99
CA ARG A 71 -7.67 -6.44 -7.36
C ARG A 71 -7.75 -6.36 -5.85
N ASN A 72 -7.25 -5.29 -5.24
CA ASN A 72 -7.45 -5.04 -3.81
C ASN A 72 -8.94 -4.86 -3.47
N ILE A 73 -9.69 -4.11 -4.28
CA ILE A 73 -11.15 -3.95 -4.13
C ILE A 73 -11.88 -5.30 -4.22
N SER A 74 -11.43 -6.21 -5.09
CA SER A 74 -12.05 -7.54 -5.20
C SER A 74 -11.97 -8.36 -3.91
N LEU A 75 -10.95 -8.11 -3.06
CA LEU A 75 -10.80 -8.78 -1.76
C LEU A 75 -11.87 -8.35 -0.74
N LEU A 76 -12.59 -7.24 -0.99
CA LEU A 76 -13.76 -6.86 -0.17
C LEU A 76 -14.90 -7.88 -0.30
N GLY A 77 -14.92 -8.66 -1.38
CA GLY A 77 -15.85 -9.77 -1.60
C GLY A 77 -15.38 -11.11 -1.00
N SER A 78 -14.27 -11.15 -0.27
CA SER A 78 -13.75 -12.39 0.32
C SER A 78 -14.71 -12.98 1.37
N GLU A 79 -14.83 -14.30 1.38
CA GLU A 79 -15.52 -15.05 2.45
C GLU A 79 -14.75 -14.97 3.78
N ASP A 80 -13.42 -14.81 3.72
CA ASP A 80 -12.57 -14.64 4.89
C ASP A 80 -12.70 -13.23 5.47
N LEU A 81 -13.35 -13.13 6.64
CA LEU A 81 -13.61 -11.86 7.32
C LEU A 81 -12.32 -11.07 7.63
N PRO A 82 -11.24 -11.66 8.18
CA PRO A 82 -9.96 -10.97 8.35
C PRO A 82 -9.42 -10.34 7.07
N THR A 83 -9.45 -11.06 5.95
CA THR A 83 -8.99 -10.54 4.65
C THR A 83 -9.86 -9.37 4.19
N ARG A 84 -11.19 -9.47 4.32
CA ARG A 84 -12.10 -8.38 3.96
C ARG A 84 -11.86 -7.11 4.79
N VAL A 85 -11.66 -7.25 6.10
CA VAL A 85 -11.34 -6.12 6.99
C VAL A 85 -10.00 -5.50 6.61
N ALA A 86 -8.97 -6.32 6.36
CA ALA A 86 -7.65 -5.83 5.95
C ALA A 86 -7.71 -5.08 4.61
N ALA A 87 -8.44 -5.62 3.63
CA ALA A 87 -8.66 -4.98 2.33
C ALA A 87 -9.38 -3.64 2.48
N MET A 88 -10.41 -3.58 3.33
CA MET A 88 -11.14 -2.33 3.60
C MET A 88 -10.22 -1.26 4.21
N SER A 89 -9.42 -1.62 5.22
CA SER A 89 -8.43 -0.69 5.79
C SER A 89 -7.42 -0.22 4.74
N CYS A 90 -6.90 -1.14 3.93
CA CYS A 90 -5.92 -0.82 2.91
C CYS A 90 -6.48 0.15 1.85
N VAL A 91 -7.69 -0.11 1.34
CA VAL A 91 -8.35 0.74 0.34
C VAL A 91 -8.62 2.13 0.89
N LEU A 92 -9.07 2.24 2.15
CA LEU A 92 -9.30 3.53 2.80
C LEU A 92 -8.01 4.33 2.97
N ASP A 93 -6.92 3.69 3.41
CA ASP A 93 -5.62 4.36 3.56
C ASP A 93 -5.07 4.85 2.21
N ILE A 94 -5.20 4.04 1.14
CA ILE A 94 -4.83 4.46 -0.22
C ILE A 94 -5.69 5.64 -0.68
N ALA A 95 -7.00 5.58 -0.49
CA ALA A 95 -7.91 6.66 -0.89
C ALA A 95 -7.66 7.95 -0.13
N PHE A 96 -7.36 7.87 1.16
CA PHE A 96 -7.01 9.01 2.00
C PHE A 96 -5.73 9.69 1.50
N LEU A 97 -4.66 8.93 1.27
CA LEU A 97 -3.40 9.47 0.76
C LEU A 97 -3.54 10.05 -0.66
N GLY A 98 -4.28 9.36 -1.54
CA GLY A 98 -4.55 9.88 -2.88
C GLY A 98 -5.31 11.23 -2.86
N ARG A 99 -6.19 11.45 -1.88
CA ARG A 99 -6.89 12.73 -1.67
C ARG A 99 -5.99 13.81 -1.09
N GLU A 100 -5.12 13.45 -0.15
CA GLU A 100 -4.11 14.34 0.41
C GLU A 100 -3.24 14.95 -0.71
N GLU A 101 -2.81 14.13 -1.67
CA GLU A 101 -2.03 14.58 -2.82
C GLU A 101 -2.76 15.57 -3.73
N VAL A 102 -4.05 15.33 -4.01
CA VAL A 102 -4.84 16.29 -4.83
C VAL A 102 -5.00 17.62 -4.08
N ALA A 103 -5.11 17.58 -2.75
CA ALA A 103 -5.26 18.79 -1.94
C ALA A 103 -3.96 19.62 -1.83
N TYR A 104 -2.79 18.96 -1.78
CA TYR A 104 -1.49 19.64 -1.66
C TYR A 104 -0.71 19.79 -2.99
N GLY A 105 -1.11 19.08 -4.04
CA GLY A 105 -0.50 19.12 -5.37
C GLY A 105 -0.90 20.35 -6.20
N GLU A 106 -1.97 21.04 -5.83
CA GLU A 106 -2.15 22.45 -6.21
C GLU A 106 -1.23 23.29 -5.32
N ASP A 107 -0.19 23.87 -5.91
CA ASP A 107 0.74 24.76 -5.22
C ASP A 107 -0.03 25.78 -4.35
N PRO A 108 0.00 25.63 -3.01
CA PRO A 108 -0.75 26.51 -2.11
C PRO A 108 -0.28 27.97 -2.25
N MET A 109 0.98 28.16 -2.66
CA MET A 109 1.56 29.48 -2.88
C MET A 109 1.01 30.13 -4.14
N LYS A 110 0.77 29.39 -5.24
CA LYS A 110 0.08 29.94 -6.42
C LYS A 110 -1.32 30.45 -6.07
N LYS A 111 -2.07 29.66 -5.30
CA LYS A 111 -3.43 30.03 -4.87
C LYS A 111 -3.45 31.25 -3.94
N LEU A 112 -2.37 31.50 -3.20
CA LEU A 112 -2.17 32.70 -2.37
C LEU A 112 -1.62 33.90 -3.16
N MET A 113 -0.90 33.67 -4.25
CA MET A 113 -0.39 34.72 -5.15
C MET A 113 -1.45 35.22 -6.15
N ASP A 114 -2.52 34.44 -6.35
CA ASP A 114 -3.66 34.76 -7.22
C ASP A 114 -4.85 35.46 -6.48
N VAL A 115 -4.69 35.80 -5.18
CA VAL A 115 -5.66 36.56 -4.36
C VAL A 115 -5.09 37.93 -3.99
#